data_AF-A0AAN7JYT1-F1
#
_entry.id   AF-A0AAN7JYT1-F1
#
_cell.length_a   1.000
_cell.length_b   1.000
_cell.length_c   1.000
_cell.angle_alpha   90.00
_cell.angle_beta   90.00
_cell.angle_gamma   90.00
#
_symmetry.space_group_name_H-M   'P 1'
#
loop_
_entity.id
_entity.type
_entity.pdbx_description
1 polymer ?
#
loop_
_entity_poly.entity_id
_entity_poly.type
_entity_poly.pdbx_seq_one_letter_code
_entity_poly.pdbx_strand_id
1 'polypeptide(L)'
;MITIITKQRIETDAVLTAPLTLDGESDDHYRSPNLVKRILGLLKNVRPGSDLTHFQLPPLFNIPKSQLQCYGESVYCTGTDLLRKCADAETPLDRLTSVVAWSISTTRPLIFGVAPYNPILGETHHVSRGNLNIVLEQVSHHPPVSALHATDDQKGIDIIWCQHPFPKFFGISVETEVHGKRQLKLRKFGETYTMNSPKLLIRFLPFPNVEWTGSVRIACKETGLEAELSYKHNVFCRRNHRSINGRIIDSSSSKTIYQINGHWDRTVTIMDIGTGKVRVIYDVKEAISGLSTPYVKDPKGVSDSESAMVWSEVSRGILTKDWEKAREAKRGIEQKQRELQKQRDSKGEKWAPKHFNVTYSTETGWDCSPIESKVPPAPIVVPI
;
A
#
# COMPACT_ATOMS: atom_id res chain seq x y z
N MET A 1 -17.84 -38.34 10.62
CA MET A 1 -17.11 -38.69 11.87
C MET A 1 -16.21 -37.52 12.18
N ILE A 2 -16.63 -36.69 13.14
CA ILE A 2 -15.94 -35.44 13.53
C ILE A 2 -14.87 -35.83 14.54
N THR A 3 -13.61 -35.75 14.13
CA THR A 3 -12.49 -35.93 15.07
C THR A 3 -12.26 -34.62 15.78
N ILE A 4 -12.78 -34.53 17.01
CA ILE A 4 -12.51 -33.45 17.95
C ILE A 4 -11.08 -33.64 18.45
N ILE A 5 -10.15 -32.83 17.96
CA ILE A 5 -8.86 -32.60 18.61
C ILE A 5 -8.98 -31.29 19.37
N THR A 6 -9.27 -31.39 20.67
CA THR A 6 -9.20 -30.28 21.63
C THR A 6 -7.74 -29.81 21.77
N LYS A 7 -7.38 -28.75 21.05
CA LYS A 7 -6.45 -27.74 21.55
C LYS A 7 -7.25 -26.46 21.67
N GLN A 8 -7.41 -25.95 22.89
CA GLN A 8 -7.86 -24.58 23.14
C GLN A 8 -6.90 -23.64 22.42
N ARG A 9 -7.19 -23.31 21.15
CA ARG A 9 -6.69 -22.08 20.54
C ARG A 9 -7.40 -20.96 21.27
N ILE A 10 -6.66 -20.08 21.91
CA ILE A 10 -7.19 -18.78 22.29
C ILE A 10 -7.57 -18.12 20.96
N GLU A 11 -8.85 -18.15 20.61
CA GLU A 11 -9.35 -17.49 19.41
C GLU A 11 -9.23 -15.98 19.62
N THR A 12 -8.57 -15.33 18.68
CA THR A 12 -8.52 -13.87 18.60
C THR A 12 -9.71 -13.39 17.79
N ASP A 13 -10.29 -12.25 18.17
CA ASP A 13 -11.34 -11.60 17.38
C ASP A 13 -10.83 -10.96 16.08
N ALA A 14 -9.52 -10.99 15.83
CA ALA A 14 -8.90 -10.42 14.64
C ALA A 14 -9.48 -11.03 13.36
N VAL A 15 -9.91 -10.17 12.44
CA VAL A 15 -10.38 -10.59 11.11
C VAL A 15 -9.29 -10.31 10.08
N LEU A 16 -8.70 -11.37 9.53
CA LEU A 16 -7.70 -11.33 8.46
C LEU A 16 -8.32 -11.84 7.16
N THR A 17 -8.04 -11.15 6.06
CA THR A 17 -8.61 -11.44 4.74
C THR A 17 -7.51 -11.73 3.74
N ALA A 18 -7.82 -12.50 2.69
CA ALA A 18 -6.85 -12.82 1.65
C ALA A 18 -6.29 -11.56 0.98
N PRO A 19 -5.00 -11.54 0.58
CA PRO A 19 -4.44 -10.43 -0.17
C PRO A 19 -5.14 -10.25 -1.53
N LEU A 20 -5.11 -9.04 -2.07
CA LEU A 20 -5.66 -8.79 -3.41
C LEU A 20 -4.78 -9.45 -4.49
N THR A 21 -5.37 -10.29 -5.35
CA THR A 21 -4.72 -11.01 -6.45
C THR A 21 -4.98 -10.35 -7.82
N LEU A 22 -4.21 -10.74 -8.84
CA LEU A 22 -4.36 -10.28 -10.24
C LEU A 22 -5.70 -10.67 -10.84
N ASP A 23 -5.98 -11.95 -10.71
CA ASP A 23 -7.21 -12.53 -11.14
C ASP A 23 -8.21 -12.06 -10.09
N GLY A 24 -8.94 -10.98 -10.41
CA GLY A 24 -10.21 -10.69 -9.76
C GLY A 24 -11.25 -11.81 -9.96
N GLU A 25 -10.80 -13.01 -10.30
CA GLU A 25 -11.57 -14.23 -10.45
C GLU A 25 -11.89 -14.77 -9.05
N SER A 26 -12.91 -14.16 -8.46
CA SER A 26 -14.00 -14.84 -7.71
C SER A 26 -14.64 -13.99 -6.62
N ASP A 27 -14.55 -12.66 -6.66
CA ASP A 27 -15.39 -11.80 -5.80
C ASP A 27 -16.47 -11.05 -6.59
N ASP A 28 -17.24 -11.82 -7.37
CA ASP A 28 -18.63 -11.47 -7.71
C ASP A 28 -19.50 -11.27 -6.45
N HIS A 29 -18.97 -11.55 -5.25
CA HIS A 29 -19.67 -11.42 -3.98
C HIS A 29 -19.78 -9.98 -3.44
N TYR A 30 -19.08 -9.00 -4.01
CA TYR A 30 -19.06 -7.61 -3.50
C TYR A 30 -19.69 -6.55 -4.41
N ARG A 31 -20.09 -6.88 -5.64
CA ARG A 31 -20.58 -5.85 -6.57
C ARG A 31 -22.02 -5.47 -6.26
N SER A 32 -22.19 -4.29 -5.64
CA SER A 32 -23.51 -3.69 -5.52
C SER A 32 -24.13 -3.45 -6.90
N PRO A 33 -25.40 -3.82 -7.14
CA PRO A 33 -26.08 -3.48 -8.39
C PRO A 33 -26.09 -1.96 -8.59
N ASN A 34 -25.85 -1.52 -9.82
CA ASN A 34 -25.77 -0.10 -10.19
C ASN A 34 -24.66 0.68 -9.45
N LEU A 35 -23.51 0.04 -9.18
CA LEU A 35 -22.37 0.62 -8.45
C LEU A 35 -22.02 2.04 -8.90
N VAL A 36 -21.88 2.29 -10.21
CA VAL A 36 -21.57 3.63 -10.75
C VAL A 36 -22.63 4.66 -10.36
N LYS A 37 -23.92 4.33 -10.51
CA LYS A 37 -25.02 5.22 -10.13
C LYS A 37 -25.00 5.53 -8.63
N ARG A 38 -24.66 4.54 -7.79
CA ARG A 38 -24.56 4.73 -6.34
C ARG A 38 -23.36 5.61 -5.97
N ILE A 39 -22.20 5.42 -6.60
CA ILE A 39 -21.01 6.27 -6.41
C ILE A 39 -21.34 7.72 -6.82
N LEU A 40 -21.94 7.92 -7.99
CA LEU A 40 -22.36 9.26 -8.43
C LEU A 40 -23.40 9.86 -7.47
N GLY A 41 -24.28 9.04 -6.89
CA GLY A 41 -25.21 9.45 -5.83
C GLY A 41 -24.52 9.91 -4.54
N LEU A 42 -23.41 9.26 -4.15
CA LEU A 42 -22.59 9.68 -3.00
C LEU A 42 -21.91 11.04 -3.26
N LEU A 43 -21.43 11.24 -4.49
CA LEU A 43 -20.66 12.42 -4.88
C LEU A 43 -21.53 13.56 -5.43
N LYS A 44 -22.86 13.40 -5.47
CA LYS A 44 -23.79 14.35 -6.11
C LYS A 44 -23.67 15.80 -5.61
N ASN A 45 -23.31 15.96 -4.33
CA ASN A 45 -23.18 17.27 -3.67
C ASN A 45 -21.72 17.73 -3.56
N VAL A 46 -20.77 16.96 -4.08
CA VAL A 46 -19.34 17.29 -4.08
C VAL A 46 -19.05 18.11 -5.33
N ARG A 47 -18.33 19.23 -5.19
CA ARG A 47 -17.96 20.08 -6.32
C ARG A 47 -16.69 19.57 -6.98
N PRO A 48 -16.56 19.63 -8.32
CA PRO A 48 -15.27 19.44 -8.97
C PRO A 48 -14.21 20.36 -8.37
N GLY A 49 -13.04 19.81 -8.09
CA GLY A 49 -11.94 20.43 -7.37
C GLY A 49 -11.92 20.16 -5.86
N SER A 50 -12.98 19.59 -5.28
CA SER A 50 -13.05 19.30 -3.84
C SER A 50 -12.03 18.23 -3.41
N ASP A 51 -11.43 18.46 -2.25
CA ASP A 51 -10.66 17.49 -1.48
C ASP A 51 -11.61 16.46 -0.83
N LEU A 52 -11.32 15.18 -1.03
CA LEU A 52 -12.08 14.04 -0.50
C LEU A 52 -11.41 13.37 0.71
N THR A 53 -10.35 13.95 1.26
CA THR A 53 -9.59 13.39 2.40
C THR A 53 -10.48 13.06 3.60
N HIS A 54 -11.55 13.84 3.82
CA HIS A 54 -12.50 13.64 4.91
C HIS A 54 -13.82 12.98 4.45
N PHE A 55 -13.89 12.49 3.22
CA PHE A 55 -15.10 11.89 2.68
C PHE A 55 -15.37 10.53 3.33
N GLN A 56 -16.53 10.40 3.99
CA GLN A 56 -16.92 9.16 4.65
C GLN A 56 -17.64 8.22 3.67
N LEU A 57 -17.01 7.08 3.40
CA LEU A 57 -17.61 6.01 2.61
C LEU A 57 -18.51 5.12 3.48
N PRO A 58 -19.71 4.77 3.01
CA PRO A 58 -20.50 3.68 3.60
C PRO A 58 -19.77 2.33 3.48
N PRO A 59 -20.02 1.36 4.37
CA PRO A 59 -19.37 0.03 4.33
C PRO A 59 -19.53 -0.72 3.00
N LEU A 60 -20.60 -0.45 2.25
CA LEU A 60 -20.82 -1.02 0.91
C LEU A 60 -19.70 -0.70 -0.09
N PHE A 61 -18.98 0.40 0.12
CA PHE A 61 -17.87 0.84 -0.71
C PHE A 61 -16.53 0.54 -0.04
N ASN A 62 -16.51 -0.30 0.99
CA ASN A 62 -15.28 -0.73 1.65
C ASN A 62 -14.91 -2.17 1.32
N ILE A 63 -13.62 -2.40 1.10
CA ILE A 63 -13.03 -3.74 1.24
C ILE A 63 -12.75 -3.99 2.74
N PRO A 64 -12.80 -5.25 3.21
CA PRO A 64 -12.54 -5.62 4.60
C PRO A 64 -11.03 -5.60 4.93
N LYS A 65 -10.42 -4.43 4.73
CA LYS A 65 -9.01 -4.12 4.99
C LYS A 65 -8.85 -2.64 5.33
N SER A 66 -8.03 -2.35 6.33
CA SER A 66 -7.50 -1.01 6.57
C SER A 66 -6.49 -0.62 5.52
N GLN A 67 -6.33 0.68 5.29
CA GLN A 67 -5.28 1.19 4.40
C GLN A 67 -3.87 0.81 4.87
N LEU A 68 -3.64 0.66 6.18
CA LEU A 68 -2.36 0.17 6.71
C LEU A 68 -2.07 -1.27 6.24
N GLN A 69 -3.09 -2.13 6.23
CA GLN A 69 -2.98 -3.49 5.72
C GLN A 69 -2.64 -3.48 4.23
N CYS A 70 -3.33 -2.67 3.42
CA CYS A 70 -3.05 -2.55 1.99
C CYS A 70 -1.60 -2.09 1.70
N TYR A 71 -1.08 -1.13 2.48
CA TYR A 71 0.32 -0.70 2.37
C TYR A 71 1.29 -1.81 2.77
N GLY A 72 1.04 -2.51 3.88
CA GLY A 72 1.86 -3.64 4.31
C GLY A 72 1.87 -4.78 3.29
N GLU A 73 0.70 -5.19 2.78
CA GLU A 73 0.56 -6.25 1.79
C GLU A 73 1.33 -5.96 0.49
N SER A 74 1.49 -4.67 0.12
CA SER A 74 2.33 -4.28 -1.02
C SER A 74 3.81 -4.64 -0.85
N VAL A 75 4.25 -4.85 0.40
CA VAL A 75 5.63 -5.18 0.78
C VAL A 75 5.79 -6.67 1.08
N TYR A 76 4.91 -7.26 1.91
CA TYR A 76 5.09 -8.64 2.38
C TYR A 76 4.34 -9.70 1.56
N CYS A 77 3.24 -9.39 0.88
CA CYS A 77 2.48 -10.39 0.11
C CYS A 77 3.00 -10.49 -1.31
N THR A 78 4.08 -11.24 -1.52
CA THR A 78 4.67 -11.45 -2.85
C THR A 78 4.80 -12.94 -3.14
N GLY A 79 4.61 -13.36 -4.39
CA GLY A 79 4.97 -14.72 -4.82
C GLY A 79 6.49 -14.87 -4.82
N THR A 80 7.16 -14.02 -5.60
CA THR A 80 8.62 -13.94 -5.67
C THR A 80 9.17 -12.87 -4.73
N ASP A 81 10.27 -13.17 -4.05
CA ASP A 81 10.94 -12.22 -3.16
C ASP A 81 11.82 -11.21 -3.92
N LEU A 82 11.16 -10.25 -4.56
CA LEU A 82 11.83 -9.16 -5.29
C LEU A 82 12.58 -8.20 -4.35
N LEU A 83 12.18 -8.11 -3.08
CA LEU A 83 12.82 -7.24 -2.10
C LEU A 83 14.22 -7.76 -1.74
N ARG A 84 14.35 -9.04 -1.36
CA ARG A 84 15.65 -9.63 -1.03
C ARG A 84 16.59 -9.69 -2.24
N LYS A 85 16.05 -9.83 -3.47
CA LYS A 85 16.84 -9.71 -4.72
C LYS A 85 17.56 -8.37 -4.84
N CYS A 86 17.01 -7.28 -4.30
CA CYS A 86 17.70 -5.98 -4.29
C CYS A 86 19.02 -6.03 -3.51
N ALA A 87 19.07 -6.76 -2.39
CA ALA A 87 20.27 -6.91 -1.57
C ALA A 87 21.26 -7.96 -2.12
N ASP A 88 20.82 -8.82 -3.04
CA ASP A 88 21.62 -9.90 -3.61
C ASP A 88 22.34 -9.50 -4.91
N ALA A 89 21.93 -8.41 -5.55
CA ALA A 89 22.58 -7.93 -6.78
C ALA A 89 23.97 -7.30 -6.52
N GLU A 90 24.95 -7.64 -7.36
CA GLU A 90 26.37 -7.35 -7.14
C GLU A 90 26.79 -5.94 -7.57
N THR A 91 26.29 -5.46 -8.70
CA THR A 91 26.65 -4.14 -9.23
C THR A 91 25.61 -3.07 -8.83
N PRO A 92 26.01 -1.80 -8.66
CA PRO A 92 25.06 -0.70 -8.40
C PRO A 92 23.91 -0.64 -9.42
N LEU A 93 24.21 -0.92 -10.69
CA LEU A 93 23.24 -0.89 -11.78
C LEU A 93 22.25 -2.07 -11.69
N ASP A 94 22.71 -3.26 -11.35
CA ASP A 94 21.83 -4.43 -11.15
C ASP A 94 20.98 -4.28 -9.89
N ARG A 95 21.52 -3.67 -8.83
CA ARG A 95 20.75 -3.31 -7.64
C ARG A 95 19.64 -2.33 -7.97
N LEU A 96 19.95 -1.21 -8.66
CA LEU A 96 18.90 -0.27 -9.07
C LEU A 96 17.87 -0.94 -9.99
N THR A 97 18.30 -1.82 -10.90
CA THR A 97 17.37 -2.60 -11.76
C THR A 97 16.44 -3.48 -10.92
N SER A 98 16.96 -4.11 -9.87
CA SER A 98 16.16 -4.92 -8.93
C SER A 98 15.22 -4.06 -8.10
N VAL A 99 15.66 -2.87 -7.66
CA VAL A 99 14.83 -1.88 -6.95
C VAL A 99 13.69 -1.37 -7.85
N VAL A 100 13.94 -1.17 -9.15
CA VAL A 100 12.90 -0.85 -10.13
C VAL A 100 11.86 -1.97 -10.20
N ALA A 101 12.30 -3.22 -10.34
CA ALA A 101 11.38 -4.37 -10.38
C ALA A 101 10.55 -4.50 -9.09
N TRP A 102 11.19 -4.36 -7.92
CA TRP A 102 10.51 -4.36 -6.64
C TRP A 102 9.50 -3.20 -6.53
N SER A 103 9.90 -1.97 -6.91
CA SER A 103 9.02 -0.80 -6.89
C SER A 103 7.76 -1.00 -7.75
N ILE A 104 7.92 -1.53 -8.97
CA ILE A 104 6.80 -1.90 -9.84
C ILE A 104 5.90 -2.92 -9.15
N SER A 105 6.47 -3.93 -8.50
CA SER A 105 5.69 -4.95 -7.79
C SER A 105 4.82 -4.40 -6.66
N THR A 106 5.22 -3.29 -6.01
CA THR A 106 4.38 -2.66 -4.97
C THR A 106 3.11 -2.02 -5.52
N THR A 107 3.00 -1.87 -6.85
CA THR A 107 1.80 -1.41 -7.54
C THR A 107 0.79 -2.55 -7.62
N ARG A 108 -0.20 -2.57 -6.71
CA ARG A 108 -1.18 -3.67 -6.63
C ARG A 108 -2.38 -3.48 -7.57
N PRO A 109 -3.00 -4.57 -8.07
CA PRO A 109 -4.32 -4.52 -8.70
C PRO A 109 -5.36 -3.88 -7.77
N LEU A 110 -6.31 -3.16 -8.36
CA LEU A 110 -7.33 -2.42 -7.62
C LEU A 110 -8.72 -2.84 -8.05
N ILE A 111 -9.65 -2.88 -7.09
CA ILE A 111 -11.05 -3.19 -7.33
C ILE A 111 -11.80 -1.87 -7.52
N PHE A 112 -12.39 -1.69 -8.70
CA PHE A 112 -13.16 -0.49 -8.99
C PHE A 112 -14.35 -0.32 -8.02
N GLY A 113 -14.48 0.88 -7.47
CA GLY A 113 -15.65 1.30 -6.69
C GLY A 113 -15.65 0.89 -5.22
N VAL A 114 -14.54 0.35 -4.71
CA VAL A 114 -14.33 0.08 -3.29
C VAL A 114 -12.98 0.66 -2.83
N ALA A 115 -12.87 0.99 -1.54
CA ALA A 115 -11.67 1.53 -0.91
C ALA A 115 -11.43 0.84 0.44
N PRO A 116 -10.18 0.77 0.93
CA PRO A 116 -9.94 0.30 2.29
C PRO A 116 -10.59 1.22 3.34
N TYR A 117 -10.65 0.77 4.59
CA TYR A 117 -10.99 1.65 5.71
C TYR A 117 -9.92 2.74 5.86
N ASN A 118 -10.37 3.97 6.11
CA ASN A 118 -9.46 5.05 6.52
C ASN A 118 -9.00 4.77 7.96
N PRO A 119 -7.70 4.58 8.22
CA PRO A 119 -7.25 4.15 9.53
C PRO A 119 -7.57 5.20 10.61
N ILE A 120 -7.89 4.72 11.82
CA ILE A 120 -8.06 5.59 12.99
C ILE A 120 -6.70 6.10 13.47
N LEU A 121 -6.66 7.20 14.20
CA LEU A 121 -5.40 7.71 14.76
C LEU A 121 -4.81 6.69 15.75
N GLY A 122 -3.54 6.35 15.60
CA GLY A 122 -2.85 5.36 16.41
C GLY A 122 -3.14 3.91 16.04
N GLU A 123 -3.92 3.65 14.98
CA GLU A 123 -4.05 2.31 14.42
C GLU A 123 -2.69 1.78 13.98
N THR A 124 -2.45 0.50 14.18
CA THR A 124 -1.20 -0.18 13.81
C THR A 124 -1.47 -1.35 12.87
N HIS A 125 -0.46 -1.72 12.07
CA HIS A 125 -0.43 -3.01 11.38
C HIS A 125 0.95 -3.67 11.57
N HIS A 126 1.03 -4.78 12.32
CA HIS A 126 2.31 -5.45 12.63
C HIS A 126 2.34 -6.89 12.10
N VAL A 127 3.20 -7.17 11.11
CA VAL A 127 3.26 -8.46 10.41
C VAL A 127 4.70 -8.91 10.15
N SER A 128 4.92 -10.23 10.20
CA SER A 128 6.18 -10.87 9.82
C SER A 128 6.01 -11.83 8.64
N ARG A 129 6.97 -11.86 7.73
CA ARG A 129 7.13 -12.90 6.72
C ARG A 129 8.58 -13.35 6.65
N GLY A 130 8.85 -14.58 7.10
CA GLY A 130 10.22 -15.05 7.26
C GLY A 130 11.02 -14.11 8.17
N ASN A 131 12.08 -13.49 7.63
CA ASN A 131 12.94 -12.55 8.36
C ASN A 131 12.53 -11.07 8.16
N LEU A 132 11.55 -10.79 7.32
CA LEU A 132 11.01 -9.45 7.11
C LEU A 132 9.94 -9.16 8.16
N ASN A 133 10.20 -8.18 9.03
CA ASN A 133 9.25 -7.69 10.02
C ASN A 133 8.81 -6.28 9.66
N ILE A 134 7.51 -5.99 9.73
CA ILE A 134 6.92 -4.73 9.27
C ILE A 134 5.96 -4.19 10.32
N VAL A 135 6.11 -2.92 10.67
CA VAL A 135 5.15 -2.18 11.49
C VAL A 135 4.68 -0.95 10.71
N LEU A 136 3.37 -0.76 10.65
CA LEU A 136 2.74 0.47 10.20
C LEU A 136 1.99 1.12 11.34
N GLU A 137 1.89 2.45 11.30
CA GLU A 137 1.10 3.23 12.24
C GLU A 137 0.42 4.40 11.52
N GLN A 138 -0.85 4.66 11.85
CA GLN A 138 -1.53 5.89 11.46
C GLN A 138 -1.13 7.02 12.41
N VAL A 139 -0.15 7.83 11.98
CA VAL A 139 0.48 8.84 12.83
C VAL A 139 -0.27 10.18 12.85
N SER A 140 -1.14 10.41 11.87
CA SER A 140 -2.05 11.56 11.82
C SER A 140 -3.35 11.16 11.13
N HIS A 141 -4.48 11.77 11.51
CA HIS A 141 -5.79 11.52 10.89
C HIS A 141 -6.33 12.72 10.09
N HIS A 142 -5.95 13.95 10.47
CA HIS A 142 -6.38 15.18 9.79
C HIS A 142 -5.18 16.12 9.56
N PRO A 143 -4.46 16.01 8.42
CA PRO A 143 -4.66 15.05 7.32
C PRO A 143 -4.22 13.61 7.68
N PRO A 144 -4.68 12.58 6.96
CA PRO A 144 -4.30 11.19 7.19
C PRO A 144 -2.86 10.97 6.74
N VAL A 145 -2.01 10.51 7.67
CA VAL A 145 -0.60 10.18 7.42
C VAL A 145 -0.33 8.81 8.01
N SER A 146 0.20 7.92 7.20
CA SER A 146 0.60 6.57 7.60
C SER A 146 2.12 6.44 7.51
N ALA A 147 2.74 5.91 8.55
CA ALA A 147 4.16 5.60 8.57
C ALA A 147 4.36 4.08 8.48
N LEU A 148 5.41 3.64 7.79
CA LEU A 148 5.80 2.23 7.67
C LEU A 148 7.29 2.10 7.96
N HIS A 149 7.64 1.13 8.81
CA HIS A 149 9.00 0.66 8.99
C HIS A 149 9.04 -0.85 8.73
N ALA A 150 9.98 -1.30 7.91
CA ALA A 150 10.24 -2.73 7.72
C ALA A 150 11.72 -3.03 7.79
N THR A 151 12.09 -4.15 8.42
CA THR A 151 13.47 -4.59 8.52
C THR A 151 13.61 -6.08 8.19
N ASP A 152 14.58 -6.42 7.33
CA ASP A 152 15.13 -7.77 7.20
C ASP A 152 16.60 -7.72 7.62
N ASP A 153 16.86 -8.14 8.85
CA ASP A 153 18.19 -8.07 9.44
C ASP A 153 19.20 -9.00 8.79
N GLN A 154 18.72 -10.15 8.29
CA GLN A 154 19.57 -11.13 7.63
C GLN A 154 20.13 -10.59 6.31
N LYS A 155 19.31 -9.84 5.56
CA LYS A 155 19.71 -9.24 4.28
C LYS A 155 20.17 -7.78 4.40
N GLY A 156 20.07 -7.18 5.57
CA GLY A 156 20.47 -5.79 5.79
C GLY A 156 19.57 -4.79 5.06
N ILE A 157 18.25 -5.03 5.08
CA ILE A 157 17.25 -4.22 4.40
C ILE A 157 16.47 -3.39 5.41
N ASP A 158 16.30 -2.09 5.14
CA ASP A 158 15.35 -1.22 5.84
C ASP A 158 14.42 -0.52 4.85
N ILE A 159 13.13 -0.48 5.16
CA ILE A 159 12.14 0.28 4.40
C ILE A 159 11.52 1.30 5.34
N ILE A 160 11.52 2.57 4.95
CA ILE A 160 10.91 3.66 5.72
C ILE A 160 10.02 4.46 4.78
N TRP A 161 8.71 4.42 5.01
CA TRP A 161 7.75 5.23 4.28
C TRP A 161 6.98 6.15 5.23
N CYS A 162 6.67 7.36 4.74
CA CYS A 162 5.75 8.31 5.35
C CYS A 162 4.84 8.74 4.21
N GLN A 163 3.56 8.35 4.23
CA GLN A 163 2.64 8.52 3.10
C GLN A 163 1.38 9.24 3.54
N HIS A 164 0.92 10.18 2.71
CA HIS A 164 -0.38 10.81 2.89
C HIS A 164 -1.11 10.94 1.54
N PRO A 165 -2.22 10.20 1.34
CA PRO A 165 -3.02 10.31 0.13
C PRO A 165 -3.80 11.65 0.12
N PHE A 166 -3.90 12.25 -1.05
CA PHE A 166 -4.66 13.47 -1.28
C PHE A 166 -5.62 13.27 -2.47
N PRO A 167 -6.83 12.76 -2.20
CA PRO A 167 -7.84 12.50 -3.23
C PRO A 167 -8.59 13.78 -3.61
N LYS A 168 -8.62 14.09 -4.91
CA LYS A 168 -9.32 15.25 -5.48
C LYS A 168 -10.38 14.81 -6.47
N PHE A 169 -11.59 15.33 -6.30
CA PHE A 169 -12.72 15.03 -7.18
C PHE A 169 -12.73 15.94 -8.41
N PHE A 170 -13.01 15.38 -9.59
CA PHE A 170 -13.07 16.13 -10.86
C PHE A 170 -14.41 15.92 -11.59
N GLY A 171 -15.49 15.62 -10.86
CA GLY A 171 -16.83 15.41 -11.43
C GLY A 171 -17.05 13.97 -11.90
N ILE A 172 -16.25 13.51 -12.86
CA ILE A 172 -16.36 12.14 -13.42
C ILE A 172 -15.22 11.21 -12.99
N SER A 173 -14.27 11.72 -12.22
CA SER A 173 -13.13 10.97 -11.70
C SER A 173 -12.70 11.48 -10.33
N VAL A 174 -11.93 10.66 -9.64
CA VAL A 174 -11.13 11.02 -8.48
C VAL A 174 -9.68 10.73 -8.81
N GLU A 175 -8.80 11.72 -8.65
CA GLU A 175 -7.36 11.50 -8.73
C GLU A 175 -6.78 11.62 -7.33
N THR A 176 -5.99 10.64 -6.92
CA THR A 176 -5.33 10.62 -5.61
C THR A 176 -3.83 10.69 -5.81
N GLU A 177 -3.25 11.80 -5.37
CA GLU A 177 -1.80 11.93 -5.25
C GLU A 177 -1.37 11.32 -3.92
N VAL A 178 -0.32 10.49 -3.93
CA VAL A 178 0.23 9.92 -2.70
C VAL A 178 1.54 10.65 -2.41
N HIS A 179 1.45 11.63 -1.52
CA HIS A 179 2.59 12.43 -1.09
C HIS A 179 3.39 11.72 0.00
N GLY A 180 4.57 12.28 0.28
CA GLY A 180 5.49 11.80 1.29
C GLY A 180 6.60 10.92 0.71
N LYS A 181 7.51 10.52 1.59
CA LYS A 181 8.80 9.92 1.23
C LYS A 181 8.72 8.39 1.31
N ARG A 182 9.29 7.70 0.31
CA ARG A 182 9.52 6.25 0.35
C ARG A 182 10.99 5.96 0.22
N GLN A 183 11.56 5.23 1.17
CA GLN A 183 12.97 4.84 1.16
C GLN A 183 13.13 3.33 1.28
N LEU A 184 14.10 2.80 0.54
CA LEU A 184 14.68 1.47 0.72
C LEU A 184 16.18 1.66 0.97
N LYS A 185 16.69 1.13 2.07
CA LYS A 185 18.12 1.13 2.40
C LYS A 185 18.67 -0.27 2.29
N LEU A 186 19.79 -0.41 1.61
CA LEU A 186 20.57 -1.63 1.55
C LEU A 186 21.84 -1.43 2.37
N ARG A 187 21.78 -1.79 3.66
CA ARG A 187 22.83 -1.50 4.65
C ARG A 187 24.20 -2.05 4.23
N LYS A 188 24.22 -3.24 3.62
CA LYS A 188 25.44 -3.89 3.11
C LYS A 188 26.25 -2.99 2.16
N PHE A 189 25.57 -2.14 1.38
CA PHE A 189 26.20 -1.29 0.38
C PHE A 189 26.24 0.19 0.78
N GLY A 190 25.62 0.55 1.91
CA GLY A 190 25.47 1.95 2.31
C GLY A 190 24.58 2.76 1.35
N GLU A 191 23.68 2.11 0.62
CA GLU A 191 22.86 2.73 -0.43
C GLU A 191 21.45 3.06 0.06
N THR A 192 20.96 4.26 -0.27
CA THR A 192 19.58 4.68 0.02
C THR A 192 18.84 5.04 -1.26
N TYR A 193 17.87 4.20 -1.63
CA TYR A 193 16.97 4.45 -2.75
C TYR A 193 15.77 5.25 -2.26
N THR A 194 15.62 6.48 -2.76
CA THR A 194 14.46 7.33 -2.46
C THR A 194 13.55 7.39 -3.68
N MET A 195 12.23 7.23 -3.44
CA MET A 195 11.23 7.24 -4.49
C MET A 195 9.91 7.90 -4.07
N ASN A 196 9.17 8.40 -5.06
CA ASN A 196 7.78 8.81 -4.90
C ASN A 196 6.84 7.65 -5.28
N SER A 197 5.52 7.91 -5.24
CA SER A 197 4.48 6.95 -5.62
C SER A 197 3.80 7.35 -6.94
N PRO A 198 3.25 6.39 -7.71
CA PRO A 198 2.30 6.72 -8.77
C PRO A 198 1.02 7.31 -8.18
N LYS A 199 0.25 8.01 -9.02
CA LYS A 199 -1.08 8.52 -8.71
C LYS A 199 -2.13 7.45 -8.96
N LEU A 200 -3.20 7.47 -8.18
CA LEU A 200 -4.37 6.63 -8.41
C LEU A 200 -5.46 7.43 -9.13
N LEU A 201 -5.89 6.96 -10.29
CA LEU A 201 -7.01 7.52 -11.06
C LEU A 201 -8.21 6.56 -10.97
N ILE A 202 -9.31 7.02 -10.39
CA ILE A 202 -10.60 6.33 -10.41
C ILE A 202 -11.50 7.10 -11.37
N ARG A 203 -11.96 6.47 -12.46
CA ARG A 203 -12.88 7.08 -13.43
C ARG A 203 -14.23 6.42 -13.35
N PHE A 204 -15.30 7.22 -13.28
CA PHE A 204 -16.68 6.73 -13.21
C PHE A 204 -17.38 6.69 -14.58
N LEU A 205 -17.05 7.64 -15.47
CA LEU A 205 -17.66 7.78 -16.80
C LEU A 205 -16.61 8.16 -17.85
N PRO A 206 -16.82 7.83 -19.14
CA PRO A 206 -17.89 6.98 -19.68
C PRO A 206 -17.61 5.48 -19.47
N PHE A 207 -16.35 5.10 -19.28
CA PHE A 207 -15.93 3.73 -19.04
C PHE A 207 -15.32 3.63 -17.63
N PRO A 208 -16.05 3.05 -16.67
CA PRO A 208 -15.57 2.92 -15.29
C PRO A 208 -14.27 2.13 -15.22
N ASN A 209 -13.25 2.68 -14.55
CA ASN A 209 -11.97 2.00 -14.33
C ASN A 209 -11.22 2.58 -13.13
N VAL A 210 -10.19 1.86 -12.70
CA VAL A 210 -9.26 2.28 -11.65
C VAL A 210 -7.85 1.93 -12.09
N GLU A 211 -6.96 2.91 -12.11
CA GLU A 211 -5.65 2.78 -12.75
C GLU A 211 -4.56 3.57 -12.03
N TRP A 212 -3.34 3.03 -12.07
CA TRP A 212 -2.13 3.73 -11.66
C TRP A 212 -1.60 4.60 -12.80
N THR A 213 -1.26 5.86 -12.50
CA THR A 213 -0.85 6.87 -13.48
C THR A 213 0.27 7.76 -12.95
N GLY A 214 0.89 8.54 -13.83
CA GLY A 214 1.91 9.52 -13.45
C GLY A 214 3.32 8.96 -13.46
N SER A 215 4.26 9.71 -12.87
CA SER A 215 5.69 9.41 -12.95
C SER A 215 6.26 8.98 -11.60
N VAL A 216 7.10 7.95 -11.62
CA VAL A 216 7.86 7.47 -10.46
C VAL A 216 9.34 7.66 -10.74
N ARG A 217 10.03 8.36 -9.84
CA ARG A 217 11.48 8.55 -9.85
C ARG A 217 12.07 7.75 -8.71
N ILE A 218 13.10 6.96 -8.99
CA ILE A 218 13.85 6.17 -8.01
C ILE A 218 15.31 6.62 -8.12
N ALA A 219 15.88 7.20 -7.06
CA ALA A 219 17.25 7.68 -7.09
C ALA A 219 18.06 7.17 -5.91
N CYS A 220 19.31 6.79 -6.19
CA CYS A 220 20.33 6.51 -5.19
C CYS A 220 21.44 7.55 -5.34
N LYS A 221 21.59 8.41 -4.34
CA LYS A 221 22.58 9.50 -4.38
C LYS A 221 24.00 8.95 -4.32
N GLU A 222 24.19 7.87 -3.58
CA GLU A 222 25.47 7.24 -3.30
C GLU A 222 26.08 6.62 -4.57
N THR A 223 25.24 6.13 -5.49
CA THR A 223 25.70 5.55 -6.77
C THR A 223 25.61 6.53 -7.94
N GLY A 224 24.94 7.68 -7.77
CA GLY A 224 24.65 8.61 -8.87
C GLY A 224 23.73 8.04 -9.95
N LEU A 225 22.94 7.01 -9.63
CA LEU A 225 22.03 6.34 -10.57
C LEU A 225 20.58 6.68 -10.26
N GLU A 226 19.79 6.78 -11.32
CA GLU A 226 18.39 7.14 -11.24
C GLU A 226 17.55 6.38 -12.27
N ALA A 227 16.35 5.96 -11.87
CA ALA A 227 15.33 5.44 -12.76
C ALA A 227 14.13 6.38 -12.81
N GLU A 228 13.63 6.63 -14.02
CA GLU A 228 12.42 7.38 -14.28
C GLU A 228 11.40 6.44 -14.96
N LEU A 229 10.22 6.29 -14.35
CA LEU A 229 9.13 5.45 -14.82
C LEU A 229 7.89 6.32 -15.09
N SER A 230 7.14 5.99 -16.13
CA SER A 230 5.89 6.65 -16.52
C SER A 230 4.80 5.60 -16.66
N TYR A 231 3.82 5.66 -15.74
CA TYR A 231 2.62 4.85 -15.75
C TYR A 231 1.58 5.52 -16.63
N LYS A 232 1.28 4.88 -17.77
CA LYS A 232 0.43 5.45 -18.80
C LYS A 232 -0.91 4.75 -18.84
N HIS A 233 -1.94 5.57 -18.92
CA HIS A 233 -3.29 5.14 -19.21
C HIS A 233 -3.69 5.58 -20.62
N ASN A 234 -3.74 4.63 -21.56
CA ASN A 234 -4.29 4.90 -22.89
C ASN A 234 -5.76 4.51 -22.92
N VAL A 235 -6.64 5.50 -23.08
CA VAL A 235 -8.11 5.33 -23.14
C VAL A 235 -8.55 4.74 -24.50
N PHE A 236 -7.79 5.00 -25.57
CA PHE A 236 -8.19 4.73 -26.95
C PHE A 236 -7.64 3.40 -27.49
N CYS A 237 -6.63 2.83 -26.84
CA CYS A 237 -6.04 1.55 -27.24
C CYS A 237 -6.02 0.57 -26.07
N ARG A 238 -6.97 -0.37 -26.06
CA ARG A 238 -7.03 -1.45 -25.05
C ARG A 238 -5.75 -2.29 -24.97
N ARG A 239 -4.98 -2.38 -26.06
CA ARG A 239 -3.69 -3.11 -26.08
C ARG A 239 -2.59 -2.42 -25.26
N ASN A 240 -2.62 -1.09 -25.13
CA ASN A 240 -1.62 -0.28 -24.44
C ASN A 240 -2.08 0.22 -23.05
N HIS A 241 -3.14 -0.38 -22.52
CA HIS A 241 -3.58 -0.14 -21.15
C HIS A 241 -2.51 -0.58 -20.16
N ARG A 242 -2.36 0.13 -19.03
CA ARG A 242 -1.40 -0.20 -17.96
C ARG A 242 0.06 -0.28 -18.42
N SER A 243 0.39 0.45 -19.49
CA SER A 243 1.76 0.49 -19.99
C SER A 243 2.65 1.25 -19.02
N ILE A 244 3.88 0.76 -18.89
CA ILE A 244 4.95 1.42 -18.17
C ILE A 244 6.14 1.58 -19.11
N ASN A 245 6.60 2.82 -19.24
CA ASN A 245 7.81 3.15 -19.98
C ASN A 245 8.77 3.84 -19.01
N GLY A 246 10.06 3.67 -19.21
CA GLY A 246 11.04 4.33 -18.37
C GLY A 246 12.45 4.20 -18.88
N ARG A 247 13.37 4.66 -18.04
CA ARG A 247 14.81 4.59 -18.30
C ARG A 247 15.59 4.56 -16.99
N ILE A 248 16.78 3.99 -17.04
CA ILE A 248 17.81 4.17 -16.02
C ILE A 248 18.90 5.07 -16.61
N ILE A 249 19.25 6.11 -15.87
CA ILE A 249 20.23 7.13 -16.25
C ILE A 249 21.35 7.22 -15.22
N ASP A 250 22.52 7.59 -15.71
CA ASP A 250 23.57 8.17 -14.87
C ASP A 250 23.22 9.65 -14.64
N SER A 251 23.01 10.04 -13.38
CA SER A 251 22.55 11.39 -13.04
C SER A 251 23.58 12.47 -13.35
N SER A 252 24.88 12.16 -13.36
CA SER A 252 25.95 13.14 -13.59
C SER A 252 26.07 13.51 -15.07
N SER A 253 25.93 12.52 -15.95
CA SER A 253 26.06 12.67 -17.40
C SER A 253 24.73 12.81 -18.12
N SER A 254 23.61 12.56 -17.42
CA SER A 254 22.26 12.41 -18.01
C SER A 254 22.20 11.34 -19.11
N LYS A 255 23.19 10.44 -19.18
CA LYS A 255 23.25 9.38 -20.18
C LYS A 255 22.27 8.28 -19.81
N THR A 256 21.41 7.93 -20.77
CA THR A 256 20.54 6.76 -20.63
C THR A 256 21.35 5.48 -20.80
N ILE A 257 21.34 4.64 -19.77
CA ILE A 257 22.00 3.34 -19.74
C ILE A 257 21.01 2.28 -20.21
N TYR A 258 19.83 2.26 -19.60
CA TYR A 258 18.78 1.28 -19.88
C TYR A 258 17.46 1.94 -20.27
N GLN A 259 16.70 1.27 -21.14
CA GLN A 259 15.32 1.61 -21.44
C GLN A 259 14.37 0.53 -20.90
N ILE A 260 13.29 0.96 -20.28
CA ILE A 260 12.29 0.09 -19.64
C ILE A 260 10.99 0.19 -20.42
N ASN A 261 10.39 -0.94 -20.77
CA ASN A 261 9.09 -0.99 -21.43
C ASN A 261 8.31 -2.23 -20.99
N GLY A 262 6.98 -2.11 -20.89
CA GLY A 262 6.09 -3.23 -20.69
C GLY A 262 4.76 -2.82 -20.10
N HIS A 263 4.16 -3.72 -19.32
CA HIS A 263 2.91 -3.49 -18.60
C HIS A 263 3.07 -3.94 -17.15
N TRP A 264 2.70 -3.07 -16.21
CA TRP A 264 2.85 -3.36 -14.77
C TRP A 264 1.93 -4.49 -14.28
N ASP A 265 0.87 -4.79 -15.05
CA ASP A 265 -0.06 -5.90 -14.82
C ASP A 265 0.26 -7.14 -15.67
N ARG A 266 1.42 -7.19 -16.34
CA ARG A 266 1.90 -8.36 -17.11
C ARG A 266 3.41 -8.53 -16.93
N THR A 267 4.20 -8.13 -17.93
CA THR A 267 5.64 -8.30 -17.95
C THR A 267 6.28 -6.96 -18.25
N VAL A 268 7.39 -6.66 -17.57
CA VAL A 268 8.22 -5.49 -17.81
C VAL A 268 9.62 -5.94 -18.17
N THR A 269 10.16 -5.35 -19.23
CA THR A 269 11.48 -5.64 -19.78
C THR A 269 12.39 -4.43 -19.65
N ILE A 270 13.69 -4.70 -19.62
CA ILE A 270 14.74 -3.71 -19.68
C ILE A 270 15.66 -4.03 -20.86
N MET A 271 16.05 -3.00 -21.59
CA MET A 271 16.98 -3.07 -22.72
C MET A 271 18.25 -2.28 -22.39
N ASP A 272 19.40 -2.92 -22.60
CA ASP A 272 20.69 -2.26 -22.59
C ASP A 272 20.90 -1.46 -23.88
N ILE A 273 21.09 -0.14 -23.76
CA ILE A 273 21.26 0.73 -24.94
C ILE A 273 22.58 0.50 -25.65
N GLY A 274 23.64 0.12 -24.91
CA GLY A 274 24.96 -0.12 -25.50
C GLY A 274 25.05 -1.46 -26.22
N THR A 275 24.38 -2.50 -25.71
CA THR A 275 24.47 -3.86 -26.26
C THR A 275 23.23 -4.31 -27.02
N GLY A 276 22.10 -3.61 -26.89
CA GLY A 276 20.80 -4.02 -27.42
C GLY A 276 20.16 -5.21 -26.70
N LYS A 277 20.80 -5.76 -25.66
CA LYS A 277 20.30 -6.95 -24.96
C LYS A 277 19.05 -6.61 -24.14
N VAL A 278 17.99 -7.40 -24.34
CA VAL A 278 16.72 -7.28 -23.61
C VAL A 278 16.60 -8.41 -22.59
N ARG A 279 16.11 -8.10 -21.39
CA ARG A 279 15.74 -9.08 -20.36
C ARG A 279 14.47 -8.69 -19.62
N VAL A 280 13.73 -9.69 -19.13
CA VAL A 280 12.59 -9.47 -18.23
C VAL A 280 13.09 -9.11 -16.84
N ILE A 281 12.51 -8.07 -16.23
CA ILE A 281 12.83 -7.66 -14.85
C ILE A 281 11.67 -7.89 -13.89
N TYR A 282 10.45 -8.01 -14.41
CA TYR A 282 9.25 -8.21 -13.61
C TYR A 282 8.23 -9.01 -14.43
N ASP A 283 7.67 -10.03 -13.80
CA ASP A 283 6.49 -10.75 -14.26
C ASP A 283 5.45 -10.78 -13.14
N VAL A 284 4.26 -10.30 -13.45
CA VAL A 284 3.15 -10.16 -12.52
C VAL A 284 2.72 -11.51 -11.95
N LYS A 285 2.76 -12.58 -12.76
CA LYS A 285 2.33 -13.91 -12.33
C LYS A 285 3.30 -14.45 -11.28
N GLU A 286 4.58 -14.20 -11.45
CA GLU A 286 5.59 -14.55 -10.45
C GLU A 286 5.51 -13.67 -9.21
N ALA A 287 5.17 -12.39 -9.38
CA ALA A 287 5.18 -11.41 -8.30
C ALA A 287 3.97 -11.52 -7.36
N ILE A 288 2.79 -11.87 -7.87
CA ILE A 288 1.54 -11.82 -7.09
C ILE A 288 0.57 -13.00 -7.30
N SER A 289 1.05 -14.15 -7.80
CA SER A 289 0.32 -15.42 -7.70
C SER A 289 0.67 -16.17 -6.41
N GLY A 290 -0.22 -17.05 -5.95
CA GLY A 290 0.04 -17.92 -4.79
C GLY A 290 0.18 -17.17 -3.46
N LEU A 291 -0.45 -15.99 -3.34
CA LEU A 291 -0.39 -15.19 -2.12
C LEU A 291 -1.09 -15.91 -0.97
N SER A 292 -0.40 -16.00 0.16
CA SER A 292 -0.95 -16.62 1.37
C SER A 292 -1.65 -15.59 2.25
N THR A 293 -2.78 -16.00 2.83
CA THR A 293 -3.48 -15.19 3.82
C THR A 293 -2.67 -15.17 5.12
N PRO A 294 -2.38 -13.99 5.70
CA PRO A 294 -1.76 -13.90 7.01
C PRO A 294 -2.62 -14.57 8.09
N TYR A 295 -1.99 -15.10 9.13
CA TYR A 295 -2.70 -15.65 10.29
C TYR A 295 -2.10 -15.16 11.60
N VAL A 296 -2.90 -15.19 12.66
CA VAL A 296 -2.42 -14.85 14.01
C VAL A 296 -1.68 -16.03 14.60
N LYS A 297 -0.36 -15.88 14.76
CA LYS A 297 0.52 -16.86 15.39
C LYS A 297 0.51 -16.74 16.91
N ASP A 298 0.48 -15.51 17.42
CA ASP A 298 0.41 -15.21 18.86
C ASP A 298 -0.80 -14.31 19.18
N PRO A 299 -1.95 -14.90 19.57
CA PRO A 299 -3.15 -14.15 19.92
C PRO A 299 -2.96 -13.15 21.07
N LYS A 300 -2.07 -13.43 22.03
CA LYS A 300 -1.84 -12.54 23.19
C LYS A 300 -0.97 -11.35 22.84
N GLY A 301 -0.18 -11.46 21.78
CA GLY A 301 0.69 -10.39 21.27
C GLY A 301 -0.02 -9.38 20.37
N VAL A 302 -1.26 -9.66 19.93
CA VAL A 302 -2.03 -8.75 19.07
C VAL A 302 -2.55 -7.57 19.90
N SER A 303 -2.15 -6.35 19.54
CA SER A 303 -2.59 -5.11 20.18
C SER A 303 -4.04 -4.76 19.82
N ASP A 304 -4.77 -4.09 20.72
CA ASP A 304 -6.10 -3.53 20.42
C ASP A 304 -6.07 -2.49 19.29
N SER A 305 -4.91 -1.85 19.07
CA SER A 305 -4.67 -0.92 17.97
C SER A 305 -4.48 -1.58 16.61
N GLU A 306 -4.34 -2.91 16.57
CA GLU A 306 -4.11 -3.63 15.31
C GLU A 306 -5.31 -3.48 14.36
N SER A 307 -5.05 -3.15 13.09
CA SER A 307 -6.07 -3.00 12.05
C SER A 307 -7.08 -4.15 12.01
N ALA A 308 -6.60 -5.39 12.11
CA ALA A 308 -7.44 -6.59 12.12
C ALA A 308 -8.36 -6.69 13.36
N MET A 309 -7.97 -6.07 14.48
CA MET A 309 -8.78 -5.96 15.70
C MET A 309 -9.74 -4.79 15.62
N VAL A 310 -9.24 -3.59 15.29
CA VAL A 310 -10.02 -2.34 15.20
C VAL A 310 -11.21 -2.49 14.27
N TRP A 311 -11.00 -3.10 13.11
CA TRP A 311 -12.02 -3.23 12.07
C TRP A 311 -12.68 -4.62 12.02
N SER A 312 -12.49 -5.46 13.05
CA SER A 312 -12.98 -6.84 13.10
C SER A 312 -14.49 -6.95 12.86
N GLU A 313 -15.30 -6.24 13.63
CA GLU A 313 -16.77 -6.27 13.52
C GLU A 313 -17.28 -5.69 12.19
N VAL A 314 -16.65 -4.63 11.69
CA VAL A 314 -16.99 -4.08 10.36
C VAL A 314 -16.68 -5.11 9.30
N SER A 315 -15.49 -5.71 9.33
CA SER A 315 -15.05 -6.72 8.38
C SER A 315 -15.96 -7.94 8.41
N ARG A 316 -16.31 -8.42 9.59
CA ARG A 316 -17.25 -9.55 9.79
C ARG A 316 -18.61 -9.26 9.17
N GLY A 317 -19.20 -8.09 9.46
CA GLY A 317 -20.46 -7.67 8.87
C GLY A 317 -20.42 -7.58 7.34
N ILE A 318 -19.33 -7.04 6.78
CA ILE A 318 -19.17 -6.97 5.32
C ILE A 318 -19.01 -8.39 4.72
N LEU A 319 -18.16 -9.26 5.30
CA LEU A 319 -17.94 -10.63 4.83
C LEU A 319 -19.21 -11.49 4.89
N THR A 320 -20.05 -11.30 5.91
CA THR A 320 -21.35 -11.98 6.02
C THR A 320 -22.50 -11.25 5.31
N LYS A 321 -22.21 -10.15 4.61
CA LYS A 321 -23.19 -9.28 3.91
C LYS A 321 -24.28 -8.70 4.84
N ASP A 322 -23.99 -8.58 6.12
CA ASP A 322 -24.81 -7.89 7.11
C ASP A 322 -24.43 -6.40 7.14
N TRP A 323 -24.96 -5.67 6.15
CA TRP A 323 -24.62 -4.27 5.92
C TRP A 323 -25.05 -3.33 7.04
N GLU A 324 -26.10 -3.68 7.78
CA GLU A 324 -26.56 -2.88 8.92
C GLU A 324 -25.60 -3.04 10.10
N LYS A 325 -25.20 -4.28 10.45
CA LYS A 325 -24.14 -4.48 11.46
C LYS A 325 -22.83 -3.80 11.08
N ALA A 326 -22.40 -3.94 9.83
CA ALA A 326 -21.18 -3.27 9.36
C ALA A 326 -21.26 -1.74 9.51
N ARG A 327 -22.44 -1.15 9.24
CA ARG A 327 -22.67 0.29 9.38
C ARG A 327 -22.68 0.74 10.83
N GLU A 328 -23.35 0.00 11.71
CA GLU A 328 -23.40 0.29 13.14
C GLU A 328 -22.01 0.21 13.77
N ALA A 329 -21.26 -0.85 13.49
CA ALA A 329 -19.89 -1.03 13.97
C ALA A 329 -18.98 0.11 13.48
N LYS A 330 -19.01 0.42 12.17
CA LYS A 330 -18.19 1.51 11.59
C LYS A 330 -18.52 2.86 12.21
N ARG A 331 -19.82 3.18 12.39
CA ARG A 331 -20.27 4.41 13.05
C ARG A 331 -19.76 4.48 14.49
N GLY A 332 -19.81 3.38 15.23
CA GLY A 332 -19.34 3.30 16.61
C GLY A 332 -17.84 3.61 16.74
N ILE A 333 -17.01 3.01 15.90
CA ILE A 333 -15.56 3.27 15.84
C ILE A 333 -15.29 4.76 15.57
N GLU A 334 -15.90 5.31 14.52
CA GLU A 334 -15.69 6.70 14.12
C GLU A 334 -16.18 7.71 15.16
N GLN A 335 -17.29 7.40 15.84
CA GLN A 335 -17.81 8.26 16.91
C GLN A 335 -16.88 8.25 18.12
N LYS A 336 -16.41 7.07 18.54
CA LYS A 336 -15.42 6.95 19.63
C LYS A 336 -14.16 7.76 19.31
N GLN A 337 -13.69 7.73 18.06
CA GLN A 337 -12.55 8.54 17.64
C GLN A 337 -12.81 10.05 17.72
N ARG A 338 -14.00 10.52 17.31
CA ARG A 338 -14.39 11.93 17.47
C ARG A 338 -14.43 12.35 18.94
N GLU A 339 -14.89 11.47 19.84
CA GLU A 339 -14.93 11.73 21.28
C GLU A 339 -13.51 11.79 21.88
N LEU A 340 -12.64 10.83 21.53
CA LEU A 340 -11.24 10.82 21.97
C LEU A 340 -10.46 12.03 21.46
N GLN A 341 -10.74 12.51 20.24
CA GLN A 341 -10.15 13.76 19.74
C GLN A 341 -10.60 14.97 20.58
N LYS A 342 -11.90 15.13 20.81
CA LYS A 342 -12.44 16.22 21.65
C LYS A 342 -11.85 16.21 23.06
N GLN A 343 -11.69 15.02 23.66
CA GLN A 343 -11.08 14.89 24.98
C GLN A 343 -9.62 15.37 24.98
N ARG A 344 -8.81 14.96 23.98
CA ARG A 344 -7.43 15.42 23.84
C ARG A 344 -7.34 16.93 23.62
N ASP A 345 -8.19 17.47 22.75
CA ASP A 345 -8.26 18.91 22.48
C ASP A 345 -8.60 19.70 23.75
N SER A 346 -9.56 19.21 24.54
CA SER A 346 -9.96 19.86 25.81
C SER A 346 -8.85 19.89 26.87
N LYS A 347 -7.90 18.96 26.79
CA LYS A 347 -6.75 18.87 27.69
C LYS A 347 -5.48 19.51 27.12
N GLY A 348 -5.51 19.98 25.86
CA GLY A 348 -4.31 20.45 25.15
C GLY A 348 -3.29 19.35 24.88
N GLU A 349 -3.70 18.08 24.91
CA GLU A 349 -2.82 16.93 24.69
C GLU A 349 -2.55 16.74 23.19
N LYS A 350 -1.27 16.67 22.81
CA LYS A 350 -0.87 16.31 21.45
C LYS A 350 -0.74 14.79 21.35
N TRP A 351 -1.18 14.24 20.21
CA TRP A 351 -0.93 12.82 19.91
C TRP A 351 0.57 12.59 19.70
N ALA A 352 1.10 11.56 20.34
CA ALA A 352 2.46 11.06 20.10
C ALA A 352 2.34 9.62 19.56
N PRO A 353 2.76 9.38 18.31
CA PRO A 353 2.79 8.03 17.75
C PRO A 353 3.70 7.10 18.56
N LYS A 354 3.36 5.82 18.61
CA LYS A 354 4.05 4.81 19.41
C LYS A 354 5.36 4.33 18.78
N HIS A 355 5.42 4.28 17.45
CA HIS A 355 6.52 3.66 16.72
C HIS A 355 7.35 4.65 15.89
N PHE A 356 6.89 5.90 15.75
CA PHE A 356 7.49 6.89 14.86
C PHE A 356 7.63 8.26 15.52
N ASN A 357 8.79 8.89 15.31
CA ASN A 357 8.93 10.33 15.46
C ASN A 357 8.38 11.01 14.21
N VAL A 358 7.53 12.01 14.40
CA VAL A 358 6.83 12.68 13.31
C VAL A 358 7.05 14.18 13.37
N THR A 359 7.47 14.72 12.24
CA THR A 359 7.66 16.16 12.05
C THR A 359 6.90 16.63 10.81
N TYR A 360 6.52 17.90 10.81
CA TYR A 360 5.91 18.56 9.67
C TYR A 360 6.57 19.92 9.48
N SER A 361 6.99 20.21 8.25
CA SER A 361 7.41 21.55 7.85
C SER A 361 6.71 21.96 6.57
N THR A 362 6.58 23.27 6.33
CA THR A 362 6.00 23.81 5.09
C THR A 362 6.87 23.52 3.86
N GLU A 363 8.17 23.29 4.05
CA GLU A 363 9.12 23.06 2.95
C GLU A 363 9.21 21.57 2.57
N THR A 364 9.26 20.68 3.57
CA THR A 364 9.50 19.24 3.37
C THR A 364 8.25 18.39 3.52
N GLY A 365 7.14 18.96 3.98
CA GLY A 365 5.92 18.23 4.31
C GLY A 365 6.10 17.34 5.55
N TRP A 366 5.35 16.23 5.59
CA TRP A 366 5.44 15.24 6.64
C TRP A 366 6.69 14.36 6.50
N ASP A 367 7.43 14.22 7.60
CA ASP A 367 8.54 13.27 7.71
C ASP A 367 8.34 12.38 8.93
N CYS A 368 8.46 11.07 8.70
CA CYS A 368 8.27 10.04 9.71
C CYS A 368 9.57 9.24 9.80
N SER A 369 10.14 9.14 11.00
CA SER A 369 11.31 8.30 11.27
C SER A 369 10.98 7.28 12.36
N PRO A 370 11.42 6.02 12.22
CA PRO A 370 11.15 5.02 13.23
C PRO A 370 11.89 5.37 14.53
N ILE A 371 11.23 5.15 15.68
CA ILE A 371 11.85 5.33 17.00
C ILE A 371 12.91 4.24 17.23
N GLU A 372 12.56 3.01 16.86
CA GLU A 372 13.44 1.86 16.98
C GLU A 372 14.17 1.58 15.65
N SER A 373 15.44 1.20 15.75
CA SER A 373 16.25 0.86 14.57
C SER A 373 15.83 -0.45 13.88
N LYS A 374 15.05 -1.29 14.55
CA LYS A 374 14.61 -2.60 14.07
C LYS A 374 13.15 -2.83 14.37
N VAL A 375 12.47 -3.56 13.50
CA VAL A 375 11.11 -4.02 13.76
C VAL A 375 11.16 -5.43 14.38
N PRO A 376 10.59 -5.64 15.58
CA PRO A 376 10.56 -6.95 16.21
C PRO A 376 9.62 -7.90 15.45
N PRO A 377 9.77 -9.23 15.64
CA PRO A 377 8.80 -10.20 15.13
C PRO A 377 7.38 -9.88 15.57
N ALA A 378 6.43 -10.13 14.66
CA ALA A 378 5.04 -9.78 14.82
C ALA A 378 4.17 -10.95 15.31
N PRO A 379 3.03 -10.66 15.96
CA PRO A 379 2.04 -11.68 16.31
C PRO A 379 1.28 -12.22 15.09
N ILE A 380 1.17 -11.43 14.02
CA ILE A 380 0.58 -11.83 12.73
C ILE A 380 1.71 -12.25 11.78
N VAL A 381 1.56 -13.41 11.14
CA VAL A 381 2.58 -13.93 10.23
C VAL A 381 1.98 -14.34 8.89
N VAL A 382 2.76 -14.17 7.83
CA VAL A 382 2.44 -14.68 6.50
C VAL A 382 3.14 -16.02 6.30
N PRO A 383 2.42 -17.06 5.87
CA PRO A 383 3.05 -18.31 5.43
C PRO A 383 4.11 -18.07 4.34
N ILE A 384 5.17 -18.87 4.35
CA ILE A 384 6.25 -18.82 3.36
C ILE A 384 5.90 -19.67 2.16
#